data_AF-A0A355IDD2-F1
#
_entry.id   AF-A0A355IDD2-F1
#
_cell.length_a   1.000
_cell.length_b   1.000
_cell.length_c   1.000
_cell.angle_alpha   90.00
_cell.angle_beta   90.00
_cell.angle_gamma   90.00
#
_symmetry.space_group_name_H-M   'P 1'
#
loop_
_entity.id
_entity.type
_entity.pdbx_description
1 polymer ?
#
loop_
_entity_poly.entity_id
_entity_poly.type
_entity_poly.pdbx_seq_one_letter_code
_entity_poly.pdbx_strand_id
1 'polypeptide(L)' 'IVGCLEAAEALKILLGAGTSLVGRLLVINALDMHCDEIAVKRDPACPVCSCEKS' A
#
# COMPACT_ATOMS: atom_id res chain seq x y z
N ILE A 1 -9.09 6.83 -10.98
CA ILE A 1 -7.92 5.92 -11.04
C ILE A 1 -7.63 5.34 -9.66
N VAL A 2 -7.25 6.17 -8.68
CA VAL A 2 -6.88 5.71 -7.32
C VAL A 2 -7.94 4.82 -6.67
N GLY A 3 -9.21 5.26 -6.62
CA GLY A 3 -10.28 4.45 -6.02
C GLY A 3 -10.50 3.07 -6.67
N CYS A 4 -10.27 2.93 -7.98
CA CYS A 4 -10.34 1.63 -8.64
C CYS A 4 -9.16 0.73 -8.25
N LEU A 5 -7.97 1.32 -8.03
CA LEU A 5 -6.80 0.60 -7.53
C LEU A 5 -6.99 0.16 -6.07
N GLU A 6 -7.59 1.01 -5.23
CA GLU A 6 -7.96 0.65 -3.85
C GLU A 6 -8.98 -0.49 -3.83
N ALA A 7 -10.00 -0.44 -4.69
CA ALA A 7 -10.97 -1.52 -4.83
C ALA A 7 -10.30 -2.82 -5.30
N ALA A 8 -9.36 -2.74 -6.24
CA ALA A 8 -8.58 -3.89 -6.68
C ALA A 8 -7.70 -4.47 -5.54
N GLU A 9 -7.06 -3.64 -4.72
CA GLU A 9 -6.32 -4.11 -3.53
C GLU A 9 -7.24 -4.81 -2.52
N ALA A 10 -8.42 -4.24 -2.27
CA ALA A 10 -9.40 -4.85 -1.39
C ALA A 10 -9.79 -6.24 -1.88
N LEU A 11 -10.05 -6.41 -3.19
CA LEU A 11 -10.35 -7.70 -3.78
C LEU A 11 -9.18 -8.69 -3.67
N LYS A 12 -7.94 -8.26 -3.93
CA LYS A 12 -6.76 -9.12 -3.77
C LYS A 12 -6.64 -9.68 -2.35
N ILE A 13 -6.85 -8.82 -1.35
CA ILE A 13 -6.81 -9.21 0.07
C ILE A 13 -7.95 -10.18 0.39
N LEU A 14 -9.19 -9.85 0.02
CA LEU A 14 -10.37 -10.67 0.34
C LEU A 14 -10.34 -12.05 -0.33
N LEU A 15 -9.79 -12.13 -1.54
CA LEU A 15 -9.72 -13.36 -2.31
C LEU A 15 -8.43 -14.16 -2.04
N GLY A 16 -7.49 -13.61 -1.27
CA GLY A 16 -6.16 -14.20 -1.09
C GLY A 16 -5.40 -14.38 -2.40
N ALA A 17 -5.61 -13.48 -3.37
CA ALA A 17 -5.15 -13.62 -4.75
C ALA A 17 -4.14 -12.53 -5.12
N GLY A 18 -3.11 -12.91 -5.89
CA GLY A 18 -2.05 -12.01 -6.31
C GLY A 18 -1.16 -11.53 -5.15
N THR A 19 -0.41 -10.45 -5.39
CA THR A 19 0.50 -9.86 -4.39
C THR A 19 -0.07 -8.53 -3.91
N SER A 20 -0.34 -8.41 -2.61
CA SER A 20 -0.82 -7.16 -2.02
C SER A 20 0.28 -6.09 -1.99
N LEU A 21 -0.14 -4.82 -2.07
CA LEU A 21 0.71 -3.65 -1.84
C LEU A 21 1.02 -3.38 -0.36
N VAL A 22 0.58 -4.22 0.59
CA VAL A 22 0.93 -4.06 2.02
C VAL A 22 2.44 -3.85 2.20
N GLY A 23 2.79 -2.81 2.97
CA GLY A 23 4.18 -2.40 3.21
C GLY A 23 4.81 -1.59 2.07
N ARG A 24 4.05 -1.26 1.02
CA ARG A 24 4.50 -0.43 -0.10
C ARG A 24 3.47 0.67 -0.38
N LEU A 25 3.96 1.84 -0.75
CA LEU A 25 3.16 2.97 -1.19
C LEU A 25 3.27 3.09 -2.71
N LEU A 26 2.13 3.01 -3.40
CA LEU A 26 2.04 3.27 -4.83
C LEU A 26 1.86 4.78 -5.05
N VAL A 27 2.81 5.41 -5.75
CA VAL A 27 2.77 6.81 -6.13
C VAL A 27 2.43 6.91 -7.61
N ILE A 28 1.42 7.71 -7.93
CA ILE A 28 0.95 7.90 -9.32
C ILE A 28 1.16 9.36 -9.70
N ASN A 29 2.06 9.60 -10.65
CA ASN A 29 2.16 10.88 -11.34
C ASN A 29 1.29 10.83 -12.60
N ALA A 30 0.12 11.45 -12.53
CA ALA A 30 -0.84 11.44 -13.62
C ALA A 30 -0.47 12.35 -14.80
N LEU A 31 0.43 13.32 -14.63
CA LEU A 31 0.86 14.20 -15.73
C LEU A 31 1.81 13.47 -16.66
N ASP A 32 2.74 12.71 -16.08
CA ASP A 32 3.75 11.94 -16.83
C ASP A 32 3.34 10.46 -17.02
N MET A 33 2.16 10.07 -16.54
CA MET A 33 1.65 8.69 -16.52
C MET A 33 2.64 7.68 -15.94
N HIS A 34 3.32 8.09 -14.87
CA HIS A 34 4.32 7.27 -14.18
C HIS A 34 3.76 6.69 -12.89
N CYS A 35 4.14 5.45 -12.59
CA CYS A 35 3.80 4.77 -11.34
C CYS A 35 5.06 4.23 -10.67
N ASP A 36 5.24 4.57 -9.40
CA ASP A 36 6.36 4.13 -8.57
C ASP A 36 5.88 3.42 -7.32
N GLU A 37 6.66 2.45 -6.84
CA GLU A 37 6.44 1.80 -5.55
C GLU A 37 7.56 2.17 -4.58
N ILE A 38 7.18 2.64 -3.39
CA ILE A 38 8.12 2.98 -2.32
C ILE A 38 7.88 2.03 -1.15
N ALA A 39 8.93 1.37 -0.66
CA ALA A 39 8.82 0.53 0.54
C ALA A 39 8.61 1.41 1.79
N VAL A 40 7.58 1.10 2.57
CA VAL A 40 7.25 1.80 3.82
C VAL A 40 7.54 0.87 4.99
N LYS A 41 8.41 1.33 5.89
CA LYS A 41 8.75 0.61 7.12
C LYS A 41 8.03 1.25 8.30
N ARG A 42 7.63 0.42 9.27
CA ARG A 42 7.12 0.94 10.55
C ARG A 42 8.22 1.71 11.26
N ASP A 43 7.88 2.86 11.81
CA ASP A 43 8.75 3.62 12.70
C ASP A 43 8.67 3.02 14.11
N PRO A 44 9.80 2.55 14.69
CA PRO A 44 9.81 1.99 16.04
C PRO A 44 9.40 2.99 17.13
N ALA A 45 9.45 4.29 16.87
CA ALA A 45 9.01 5.33 17.80
C ALA A 45 7.55 5.77 17.59
N CYS A 46 6.82 5.20 16.62
CA CYS A 46 5.46 5.63 16.30
C CYS A 46 4.48 5.37 17.45
N PRO A 47 3.81 6.40 18.03
CA PRO A 47 2.92 6.20 19.18
C PRO A 47 1.68 5.37 18.86
N VAL A 48 1.38 5.13 17.58
CA VAL A 48 0.23 4.34 17.12
C VAL A 48 0.59 2.88 16.94
N CYS A 49 1.62 2.58 16.13
CA CYS A 49 1.91 1.22 15.69
C CYS A 49 3.20 0.62 16.26
N SER A 50 3.90 1.31 17.17
CA SER A 50 5.11 0.77 17.83
C SER A 50 4.81 -0.31 18.87
N CYS A 51 3.62 -0.31 19.46
CA CYS A 51 3.20 -1.30 20.45
C CYS A 51 2.62 -2.59 19.84
N GLU A 52 2.22 -2.55 18.57
CA GLU A 52 1.68 -3.71 17.85
C GLU A 52 2.81 -4.45 17.11
N LYS A 53 3.14 -5.65 17.57
CA LYS A 53 4.01 -6.57 16.83
C LYS A 53 3.22 -7.14 15.63
N SER A 54 3.79 -6.99 14.43
CA SER A 54 3.25 -7.62 13.21
C SER A 54 3.44 -9.12 13.20
#